data_AF-A0AAD9LHA8-F1
#
_entry.id   AF-A0AAD9LHA8-F1
#
_cell.length_a   1.000
_cell.length_b   1.000
_cell.length_c   1.000
_cell.angle_alpha   90.00
_cell.angle_beta   90.00
_cell.angle_gamma   90.00
#
_symmetry.space_group_name_H-M   'P 1'
#
loop_
_entity.id
_entity.type
_entity.pdbx_description
1 polymer ?
#
loop_
_entity_poly.entity_id
_entity_poly.type
_entity_poly.pdbx_seq_one_letter_code
_entity_poly.pdbx_strand_id
1 'polypeptide(L)'
;MIRMDCWSVVDGIFDHSDPLLGASFSVRDNVVREAILSGVPAQDAEMICQEDTAQAMWNRFVDKQTKREYSNYIFARAEFYSNVYTTDKSMEQWLRDMESLRRQLLHYGKHVSDDDYAETLLGHVARIHRW
;
A
#
# COMPACT_ATOMS: atom_id res chain seq x y z
N MET A 1 16.24 4.52 6.19
CA MET A 1 15.54 5.79 6.51
C MET A 1 15.47 6.79 5.35
N ILE A 2 15.90 6.45 4.12
CA ILE A 2 15.93 7.37 2.94
C ILE A 2 14.63 7.28 2.09
N ARG A 3 13.88 6.18 2.21
CA ARG A 3 12.68 5.90 1.40
C ARG A 3 11.45 6.76 1.76
N MET A 4 11.41 7.35 2.96
CA MET A 4 10.27 8.13 3.43
C MET A 4 10.27 9.55 2.85
N ASP A 5 11.43 10.22 2.80
CA ASP A 5 11.55 11.62 2.34
C ASP A 5 11.27 11.80 0.84
N CYS A 6 11.33 10.71 0.07
CA CYS A 6 11.08 10.73 -1.37
C CYS A 6 9.58 10.94 -1.68
N TRP A 7 8.66 10.47 -0.81
CA TRP A 7 7.22 10.57 -1.07
C TRP A 7 6.68 12.00 -1.13
N SER A 8 7.43 12.98 -0.62
CA SER A 8 7.08 14.41 -0.72
C SER A 8 6.96 14.93 -2.15
N VAL A 9 7.50 14.22 -3.17
CA VAL A 9 7.24 14.55 -4.59
C VAL A 9 5.79 14.30 -5.01
N VAL A 10 5.07 13.38 -4.35
CA VAL A 10 3.65 13.09 -4.64
C VAL A 10 2.74 14.23 -4.18
N ASP A 11 3.13 14.94 -3.12
CA ASP A 11 2.35 16.04 -2.55
C ASP A 11 2.48 17.34 -3.36
N GLY A 12 3.42 17.42 -4.32
CA GLY A 12 3.61 18.59 -5.19
C GLY A 12 4.24 19.81 -4.49
N ILE A 13 4.81 19.63 -3.30
CA ILE A 13 5.37 20.71 -2.47
C ILE A 13 6.85 20.99 -2.83
N PHE A 14 7.35 20.40 -3.91
CA PHE A 14 8.74 20.62 -4.35
C PHE A 14 8.88 21.95 -5.08
N ASP A 15 9.74 22.82 -4.54
CA ASP A 15 10.11 24.05 -5.21
C ASP A 15 11.05 23.73 -6.39
N HIS A 16 10.50 23.81 -7.61
CA HIS A 16 11.22 23.56 -8.86
C HIS A 16 12.23 24.66 -9.21
N SER A 17 12.32 25.73 -8.41
CA SER A 17 13.10 26.93 -8.72
C SER A 17 14.59 26.82 -8.38
N ASP A 18 15.00 25.83 -7.58
CA ASP A 18 16.40 25.64 -7.17
C ASP A 18 17.09 24.53 -7.99
N PRO A 19 18.09 24.87 -8.84
CA PRO A 19 18.83 23.89 -9.66
C PRO A 19 19.58 22.82 -8.85
N LEU A 20 19.99 23.12 -7.62
CA LEU A 20 20.65 22.15 -6.73
C LEU A 20 19.66 21.12 -6.18
N LEU A 21 18.39 21.51 -6.03
CA LEU A 21 17.29 20.61 -5.67
C LEU A 21 16.78 19.81 -6.88
N GLY A 22 16.98 20.27 -8.13
CA GLY A 22 16.54 19.58 -9.34
C GLY A 22 17.15 18.19 -9.57
N ALA A 23 18.46 18.03 -9.32
CA ALA A 23 19.11 16.71 -9.39
C ALA A 23 18.61 15.77 -8.28
N SER A 24 18.42 16.30 -7.06
CA SER A 24 17.82 15.58 -5.93
C SER A 24 16.36 15.19 -6.20
N PHE A 25 15.60 16.06 -6.86
CA PHE A 25 14.21 15.82 -7.26
C PHE A 25 14.13 14.68 -8.28
N SER A 26 14.93 14.70 -9.35
CA SER A 26 14.89 13.64 -10.37
C SER A 26 15.17 12.25 -9.80
N VAL A 27 16.08 12.14 -8.82
CA VAL A 27 16.37 10.88 -8.12
C VAL A 27 15.19 10.46 -7.26
N ARG A 28 14.60 11.37 -6.49
CA ARG A 28 13.44 11.06 -5.63
C ARG A 28 12.20 10.72 -6.45
N ASP A 29 11.95 11.45 -7.53
CA ASP A 29 10.85 11.22 -8.44
C ASP A 29 10.96 9.81 -9.04
N ASN A 30 12.11 9.44 -9.60
CA ASN A 30 12.33 8.08 -10.12
C ASN A 30 12.12 6.99 -9.06
N VAL A 31 12.62 7.17 -7.83
CA VAL A 31 12.40 6.21 -6.73
C VAL A 31 10.91 6.03 -6.44
N VAL A 32 10.14 7.12 -6.45
CA VAL A 32 8.69 7.07 -6.22
C VAL A 32 7.95 6.48 -7.42
N ARG A 33 8.33 6.83 -8.65
CA ARG A 33 7.76 6.23 -9.87
C ARG A 33 7.88 4.71 -9.85
N GLU A 34 9.06 4.18 -9.55
CA GLU A 34 9.29 2.73 -9.44
C GLU A 34 8.44 2.09 -8.33
N ALA A 35 8.32 2.76 -7.18
CA ALA A 35 7.48 2.29 -6.08
C ALA A 35 5.99 2.28 -6.45
N ILE A 36 5.50 3.29 -7.17
CA ILE A 36 4.13 3.37 -7.67
C ILE A 36 3.89 2.23 -8.67
N LEU A 37 4.74 2.09 -9.70
CA LEU A 37 4.59 1.04 -10.72
C LEU A 37 4.60 -0.37 -10.14
N SER A 38 5.43 -0.60 -9.13
CA SER A 38 5.50 -1.89 -8.43
C SER A 38 4.28 -2.16 -7.53
N GLY A 39 3.60 -1.11 -7.08
CA GLY A 39 2.48 -1.20 -6.13
C GLY A 39 1.11 -1.33 -6.79
N VAL A 40 0.93 -0.76 -7.98
CA VAL A 40 -0.35 -0.75 -8.70
C VAL A 40 -0.56 -2.02 -9.55
N PRO A 41 -1.81 -2.39 -9.89
CA PRO A 41 -2.07 -3.46 -10.86
C PRO A 41 -1.41 -3.19 -12.22
N ALA A 42 -0.99 -4.24 -12.94
CA ALA A 42 -0.27 -4.11 -14.22
C ALA A 42 -1.02 -3.26 -15.26
N GLN A 43 -2.34 -3.42 -15.37
CA GLN A 43 -3.17 -2.63 -16.28
C GLN A 43 -3.18 -1.13 -15.94
N ASP A 44 -3.08 -0.80 -14.65
CA ASP A 44 -2.95 0.60 -14.22
C ASP A 44 -1.53 1.10 -14.39
N ALA A 45 -0.51 0.26 -14.16
CA ALA A 45 0.91 0.56 -14.38
C ALA A 45 1.19 0.98 -15.83
N GLU A 46 0.69 0.22 -16.80
CA GLU A 46 0.81 0.53 -18.24
C GLU A 46 0.21 1.89 -18.62
N MET A 47 -0.86 2.27 -17.93
CA MET A 47 -1.55 3.52 -18.21
C MET A 47 -0.81 4.71 -17.61
N ILE A 48 -0.35 4.60 -16.37
CA ILE A 48 0.26 5.72 -15.64
C ILE A 48 1.73 5.90 -15.99
N CYS A 49 2.43 4.88 -16.53
CA CYS A 49 3.85 4.98 -16.85
C CYS A 49 4.19 6.05 -17.90
N GLN A 50 3.19 6.50 -18.67
CA GLN A 50 3.30 7.56 -19.67
C GLN A 50 3.34 8.97 -19.08
N GLU A 51 3.02 9.13 -17.79
CA GLU A 51 3.09 10.44 -17.13
C GLU A 51 4.54 10.86 -16.90
N ASP A 52 4.80 12.16 -16.90
CA ASP A 52 6.15 12.72 -16.83
C ASP A 52 6.75 12.72 -15.40
N THR A 53 5.90 12.72 -14.36
CA THR A 53 6.33 12.80 -12.96
C THR A 53 5.60 11.80 -12.08
N ALA A 54 6.20 11.39 -10.96
CA ALA A 54 5.56 10.53 -9.96
C ALA A 54 4.23 11.12 -9.45
N GLN A 55 4.16 12.45 -9.32
CA GLN A 55 2.94 13.15 -8.93
C GLN A 55 1.82 12.98 -9.98
N ALA A 56 2.14 13.14 -11.26
CA ALA A 56 1.19 12.96 -12.35
C ALA A 56 0.73 11.49 -12.45
N MET A 57 1.66 10.54 -12.31
CA MET A 57 1.34 9.11 -12.20
C MET A 57 0.34 8.82 -11.08
N TRP A 58 0.60 9.38 -9.90
CA TRP A 58 -0.26 9.21 -8.73
C TRP A 58 -1.64 9.83 -8.94
N ASN A 59 -1.72 11.06 -9.42
CA ASN A 59 -2.99 11.74 -9.69
C ASN A 59 -3.83 10.97 -10.71
N ARG A 60 -3.24 10.55 -11.83
CA ARG A 60 -3.94 9.78 -12.86
C ARG A 60 -4.40 8.41 -12.36
N PHE A 61 -3.60 7.75 -11.53
CA PHE A 61 -3.98 6.50 -10.87
C PHE A 61 -5.22 6.71 -9.96
N VAL A 62 -5.15 7.72 -9.11
CA VAL A 62 -6.17 8.07 -8.11
C VAL A 62 -7.46 8.61 -8.73
N ASP A 63 -7.41 9.24 -9.91
CA ASP A 63 -8.59 9.72 -10.61
C ASP A 63 -9.32 8.62 -11.40
N LYS A 64 -8.61 7.59 -11.88
CA LYS A 64 -9.20 6.46 -12.62
C LYS A 64 -9.83 5.41 -11.71
N GLN A 65 -9.09 4.90 -10.71
CA GLN A 65 -9.76 4.14 -9.67
C GLN A 65 -10.64 5.14 -8.95
N THR A 66 -11.97 4.95 -8.88
CA THR A 66 -12.79 5.84 -8.05
C THR A 66 -12.09 5.90 -6.71
N LYS A 67 -11.66 7.10 -6.25
CA LYS A 67 -10.81 7.29 -5.05
C LYS A 67 -11.18 6.37 -3.89
N ARG A 68 -12.48 6.06 -3.81
CA ARG A 68 -13.12 5.08 -2.94
C ARG A 68 -12.62 3.62 -3.07
N GLU A 69 -12.59 2.99 -4.25
CA GLU A 69 -12.20 1.58 -4.41
C GLU A 69 -10.74 1.33 -4.00
N TYR A 70 -9.80 2.16 -4.49
CA TYR A 70 -8.40 2.05 -4.06
C TYR A 70 -8.23 2.30 -2.57
N SER A 71 -8.90 3.33 -2.05
CA SER A 71 -8.86 3.63 -0.60
C SER A 71 -9.39 2.45 0.21
N ASN A 72 -10.52 1.86 -0.20
CA ASN A 72 -11.09 0.69 0.47
C ASN A 72 -10.12 -0.51 0.44
N TYR A 73 -9.44 -0.74 -0.68
CA TYR A 73 -8.41 -1.76 -0.77
C TYR A 73 -7.27 -1.49 0.23
N ILE A 74 -6.73 -0.27 0.24
CA ILE A 74 -5.62 0.09 1.12
C ILE A 74 -6.03 -0.03 2.60
N PHE A 75 -7.24 0.39 2.96
CA PHE A 75 -7.77 0.22 4.30
C PHE A 75 -7.94 -1.25 4.68
N ALA A 76 -8.56 -2.07 3.83
CA ALA A 76 -8.72 -3.50 4.06
C ALA A 76 -7.36 -4.20 4.23
N ARG A 77 -6.34 -3.80 3.45
CA ARG A 77 -4.98 -4.33 3.57
C ARG A 77 -4.32 -3.91 4.87
N ALA A 78 -4.43 -2.63 5.25
CA ALA A 78 -3.86 -2.14 6.51
C ALA A 78 -4.51 -2.84 7.72
N GLU A 79 -5.84 -3.01 7.69
CA GLU A 79 -6.59 -3.72 8.73
C GLU A 79 -6.19 -5.19 8.81
N PHE A 80 -6.08 -5.88 7.67
CA PHE A 80 -5.63 -7.27 7.62
C PHE A 80 -4.29 -7.49 8.33
N TYR A 81 -3.28 -6.64 8.09
CA TYR A 81 -1.96 -6.82 8.71
C TYR A 81 -1.88 -6.30 10.15
N SER A 82 -2.80 -5.42 10.59
CA SER A 82 -2.78 -4.81 11.92
C SER A 82 -3.80 -5.39 12.91
N ASN A 83 -4.74 -6.23 12.46
CA ASN A 83 -5.76 -6.85 13.31
C ASN A 83 -5.19 -7.98 14.20
N VAL A 84 -4.37 -7.59 15.17
CA VAL A 84 -3.75 -8.50 16.14
C VAL A 84 -4.83 -9.12 17.04
N TYR A 85 -4.66 -10.41 17.35
CA TYR A 85 -5.46 -11.09 18.34
C TYR A 85 -5.18 -10.56 19.75
N THR A 86 -6.23 -10.31 20.52
CA THR A 86 -6.14 -9.89 21.92
C THR A 86 -6.99 -10.83 22.77
N THR A 87 -6.59 -11.07 24.03
CA THR A 87 -7.21 -12.08 24.90
C THR A 87 -8.65 -11.77 25.31
N ASP A 88 -9.09 -10.53 25.12
CA ASP A 88 -10.47 -10.06 25.30
C ASP A 88 -11.39 -10.42 24.12
N LYS A 89 -10.84 -10.83 22.97
CA LYS A 89 -11.60 -11.26 21.79
C LYS A 89 -11.86 -12.76 21.80
N SER A 90 -13.05 -13.16 21.34
CA SER A 90 -13.30 -14.56 20.95
C SER A 90 -12.41 -14.92 19.77
N MET A 91 -11.66 -16.03 19.89
CA MET A 91 -10.81 -16.53 18.82
C MET A 91 -11.61 -16.87 17.56
N GLU A 92 -12.81 -17.45 17.72
CA GLU A 92 -13.68 -17.76 16.58
C GLU A 92 -14.12 -16.48 15.86
N GLN A 93 -14.50 -15.44 16.61
CA GLN A 93 -14.90 -14.16 16.01
C GLN A 93 -13.72 -13.52 15.27
N TRP A 94 -12.54 -13.49 15.90
CA TRP A 94 -11.35 -12.92 15.28
C TRP A 94 -10.95 -13.66 13.99
N LEU A 95 -11.03 -15.00 13.97
CA LEU A 95 -10.78 -15.79 12.75
C LEU A 95 -11.79 -15.49 11.64
N ARG A 96 -13.07 -15.31 11.99
CA ARG A 96 -14.10 -14.89 11.01
C ARG A 96 -13.81 -13.51 10.43
N ASP A 97 -13.31 -12.59 11.26
CA ASP A 97 -12.93 -11.24 10.82
C ASP A 97 -11.71 -11.28 9.89
N MET A 98 -10.67 -12.06 10.24
CA MET A 98 -9.48 -12.25 9.41
C MET A 98 -9.81 -12.85 8.05
N GLU A 99 -10.70 -13.84 8.03
CA GLU A 99 -11.16 -14.49 6.81
C GLU A 99 -12.04 -13.54 5.97
N SER A 100 -12.84 -12.69 6.61
CA SER A 100 -13.57 -11.61 5.93
C SER A 100 -12.62 -10.64 5.24
N LEU A 101 -11.56 -10.20 5.92
CA LEU A 101 -10.54 -9.31 5.37
C LEU A 101 -9.78 -9.97 4.22
N ARG A 102 -9.43 -11.26 4.32
CA ARG A 102 -8.80 -12.03 3.24
C ARG A 102 -9.69 -12.06 1.99
N ARG A 103 -11.00 -12.29 2.14
CA ARG A 103 -11.95 -12.24 1.02
C ARG A 103 -12.11 -10.86 0.43
N GLN A 104 -12.08 -9.79 1.24
CA GLN A 104 -12.09 -8.43 0.73
C GLN A 104 -10.84 -8.15 -0.13
N LEU A 105 -9.66 -8.60 0.30
CA LEU A 105 -8.44 -8.48 -0.51
C LEU A 105 -8.55 -9.24 -1.83
N LEU A 106 -9.13 -10.44 -1.80
CA LEU A 106 -9.40 -11.21 -3.01
C LEU A 106 -10.36 -10.48 -3.97
N HIS A 107 -11.39 -9.82 -3.45
CA HIS A 107 -12.30 -9.00 -4.26
C HIS A 107 -11.56 -7.89 -5.04
N TYR A 108 -10.51 -7.30 -4.45
CA TYR A 108 -9.63 -6.34 -5.12
C TYR A 108 -8.52 -6.99 -5.98
N GLY A 109 -8.60 -8.30 -6.24
CA GLY A 109 -7.61 -9.04 -7.02
C GLY A 109 -6.29 -9.28 -6.29
N LYS A 110 -6.24 -9.06 -4.97
CA LYS A 110 -5.05 -9.29 -4.16
C LYS A 110 -5.19 -10.62 -3.41
N HIS A 111 -4.73 -11.68 -4.05
CA HIS A 111 -4.74 -13.01 -3.46
C HIS A 111 -3.69 -13.11 -2.34
N VAL A 112 -4.16 -13.47 -1.14
CA VAL A 112 -3.30 -13.91 -0.04
C VAL A 112 -3.28 -15.44 -0.09
N SER A 113 -2.10 -16.03 -0.23
CA SER A 113 -1.97 -17.50 -0.26
C SER A 113 -2.36 -18.12 1.08
N ASP A 114 -2.62 -19.43 1.09
CA ASP A 114 -2.93 -20.13 2.35
C ASP A 114 -1.75 -20.08 3.32
N ASP A 115 -0.52 -20.19 2.81
CA ASP A 115 0.71 -20.10 3.59
C ASP A 115 0.88 -18.70 4.22
N ASP A 116 0.77 -17.64 3.41
CA ASP A 116 0.85 -16.25 3.91
C ASP A 116 -0.24 -15.96 4.94
N TYR A 117 -1.44 -16.51 4.73
CA TYR A 117 -2.55 -16.34 5.65
C TYR A 117 -2.26 -17.03 6.98
N ALA A 118 -1.79 -18.28 6.97
CA ALA A 118 -1.41 -19.02 8.17
C ALA A 118 -0.28 -18.33 8.94
N GLU A 119 0.78 -17.87 8.24
CA GLU A 119 1.88 -17.12 8.86
C GLU A 119 1.40 -15.81 9.49
N THR A 120 0.48 -15.10 8.83
CA THR A 120 -0.12 -13.86 9.37
C THR A 120 -0.89 -14.14 10.67
N LEU A 121 -1.75 -15.17 10.68
CA LEU A 121 -2.51 -15.55 11.88
C LEU A 121 -1.57 -15.93 13.04
N LEU A 122 -0.55 -16.74 12.76
CA LEU A 122 0.45 -17.13 13.74
C LEU A 122 1.22 -15.91 14.27
N GLY A 123 1.62 -14.98 13.39
CA GLY A 123 2.31 -13.75 13.78
C GLY A 123 1.46 -12.86 14.70
N HIS A 124 0.15 -12.80 14.50
CA HIS A 124 -0.77 -12.07 15.38
C HIS A 124 -0.94 -12.75 16.74
N VAL A 125 -1.07 -14.07 16.77
CA VAL A 125 -1.22 -14.82 18.03
C VAL A 125 0.10 -14.92 18.81
N ALA A 126 1.25 -15.05 18.15
CA ALA A 126 2.55 -15.15 18.82
C ALA A 126 2.85 -13.91 19.70
N ARG A 127 2.31 -12.73 19.35
CA ARG A 127 2.49 -11.49 20.12
C ARG A 127 1.92 -11.54 21.54
N ILE A 128 0.89 -12.36 21.79
CA ILE A 128 0.36 -12.56 23.14
C ILE A 128 1.19 -13.55 23.96
N HIS A 129 1.97 -14.40 23.29
CA HIS A 129 2.75 -15.46 23.94
C HIS A 129 4.19 -15.07 24.27
N ARG A 130 4.60 -13.79 24.08
CA ARG A 130 5.93 -13.21 24.35
C ARG A 130 6.96 -14.24 24.86
N TRP A 131 7.66 -14.86 23.91
CA TRP A 131 8.86 -15.65 24.19
C TRP A 131 10.04 -14.71 24.44
#